data_AF-A0A9J6BLK0-F1
#
_entry.id   AF-A0A9J6BLK0-F1
#
_cell.length_a   1.000
_cell.length_b   1.000
_cell.length_c   1.000
_cell.angle_alpha   90.00
_cell.angle_beta   90.00
_cell.angle_gamma   90.00
#
_symmetry.space_group_name_H-M   'P 1'
#
loop_
_entity.id
_entity.type
_entity.pdbx_description
1 polymer ?
#
loop_
_entity_poly.entity_id
_entity_poly.type
_entity_poly.pdbx_seq_one_letter_code
_entity_poly.pdbx_strand_id
1 'polypeptide(L)'
;MCELPHQAEFFQKFLNPLNWIPKIPEVPWNPDSELTTPEIIVRHGYQAETHTVQTEDGYLLNMHRIPCGRAGCSDEIRQPVFYNMEFSQAVQTGF
;
A
#
# COMPACT_ATOMS: atom_id res chain seq x y z
N MET A 1 14.82 -39.68 45.44
CA MET A 1 14.98 -38.24 45.14
C MET A 1 14.57 -38.05 43.68
N CYS A 2 13.39 -37.48 43.47
CA CYS A 2 12.88 -37.16 42.14
C CYS A 2 13.32 -35.73 41.84
N GLU A 3 14.17 -35.54 40.85
CA GLU A 3 14.31 -34.23 40.21
C GLU A 3 13.73 -34.34 38.81
N LEU A 4 12.59 -33.68 38.62
CA LEU A 4 11.99 -33.37 37.33
C LEU A 4 12.39 -31.94 36.95
N PRO A 5 13.34 -31.73 36.02
CA PRO A 5 13.44 -30.47 35.30
C PRO A 5 13.14 -30.65 33.80
N HIS A 6 12.38 -31.67 33.39
CA HIS A 6 12.09 -31.92 31.96
C HIS A 6 10.63 -31.65 31.56
N GLN A 7 9.79 -31.17 32.49
CA GLN A 7 8.41 -30.78 32.14
C GLN A 7 8.28 -29.30 31.81
N ALA A 8 9.13 -28.42 32.37
CA ALA A 8 9.03 -26.97 32.12
C ALA A 8 9.23 -26.60 30.64
N GLU A 9 10.11 -27.29 29.92
CA GLU A 9 10.35 -27.01 28.50
C GLU A 9 9.26 -27.56 27.56
N PHE A 10 8.56 -28.63 27.97
CA PHE A 10 7.46 -29.20 27.19
C PHE A 10 6.27 -28.23 27.12
N PHE A 11 5.90 -27.66 28.27
CA PHE A 11 4.87 -26.62 28.35
C PHE A 11 5.26 -25.37 27.55
N GLN A 12 6.51 -24.93 27.65
CA GLN A 12 7.02 -23.76 26.93
C GLN A 12 6.95 -23.90 25.40
N LYS A 13 7.12 -25.13 24.89
CA LYS A 13 7.17 -25.41 23.45
C LYS A 13 5.80 -25.66 22.83
N PHE A 14 4.93 -26.40 23.53
CA PHE A 14 3.65 -26.86 22.99
C PHE A 14 2.43 -26.09 23.47
N LEU A 15 2.48 -25.46 24.65
CA LEU A 15 1.35 -24.74 25.23
C LEU A 15 1.57 -23.22 25.27
N ASN A 16 2.64 -22.73 24.65
CA ASN A 16 2.82 -21.31 24.42
C ASN A 16 2.14 -20.92 23.09
N PRO A 17 0.96 -20.29 23.12
CA PRO A 17 0.23 -19.91 21.91
C PRO A 17 1.00 -18.91 21.03
N LEU A 18 2.03 -18.27 21.58
CA LEU A 18 2.91 -17.36 20.83
C LEU A 18 3.81 -18.10 19.81
N ASN A 19 4.06 -19.40 20.00
CA ASN A 19 4.91 -20.18 19.09
C ASN A 19 4.19 -20.54 17.76
N TRP A 20 2.87 -20.35 17.70
CA TRP A 20 2.05 -20.57 16.50
C TRP A 20 1.82 -19.28 15.69
N ILE A 21 2.28 -18.15 16.22
CA ILE A 21 2.22 -16.88 15.49
C ILE A 21 3.32 -16.93 14.41
N PRO A 22 2.97 -16.82 13.12
CA PRO A 22 3.97 -16.74 12.07
C PRO A 22 4.86 -15.53 12.33
N LYS A 23 6.18 -15.76 12.42
CA LYS A 23 7.14 -14.66 12.49
C LYS A 23 7.07 -13.91 11.17
N ILE A 24 6.48 -12.72 11.18
CA ILE A 24 6.46 -11.85 10.02
C ILE A 24 7.92 -11.49 9.73
N PRO A 25 8.45 -11.74 8.52
CA PRO A 25 9.79 -11.29 8.18
C PRO A 25 9.86 -9.78 8.40
N GLU A 26 10.96 -9.29 8.97
CA GLU A 26 11.18 -7.86 9.10
C GLU A 26 11.16 -7.25 7.69
N VAL A 27 10.08 -6.56 7.36
CA VAL A 27 9.93 -5.88 6.08
C VAL A 27 10.73 -4.57 6.21
N PRO A 28 11.75 -4.33 5.37
CA PRO A 28 12.47 -3.07 5.42
C PRO A 28 11.50 -1.91 5.19
N TRP A 29 11.68 -0.84 5.95
CA TRP A 29 10.81 0.33 5.86
C TRP A 29 10.84 0.94 4.45
N ASN A 30 9.66 1.14 3.87
CA ASN A 30 9.50 1.80 2.58
C ASN A 30 9.18 3.30 2.80
N PRO A 31 10.02 4.23 2.34
CA PRO A 31 9.76 5.66 2.50
C PRO A 31 8.51 6.17 1.79
N ASP A 32 7.99 5.41 0.81
CA ASP A 32 6.80 5.80 0.05
C ASP A 32 5.51 5.38 0.78
N SER A 33 5.60 4.65 1.90
CA SER A 33 4.45 4.16 2.67
C SER A 33 3.62 5.26 3.34
N GLU A 34 4.23 6.41 3.62
CA GLU A 34 3.59 7.55 4.28
C GLU A 34 3.21 8.67 3.29
N LEU A 35 3.50 8.48 2.00
CA LEU A 35 3.32 9.50 0.97
C LEU A 35 2.01 9.31 0.21
N THR A 36 1.36 10.41 -0.15
CA THR A 36 0.23 10.42 -1.08
C THR A 36 0.71 10.14 -2.51
N THR A 37 -0.19 9.67 -3.38
CA THR A 37 0.11 9.42 -4.80
C THR A 37 0.88 10.56 -5.50
N PRO A 38 0.47 11.85 -5.43
CA PRO A 38 1.23 12.91 -6.07
C PRO A 38 2.61 13.12 -5.44
N GLU A 39 2.77 12.92 -4.13
CA GLU A 39 4.06 13.03 -3.46
C GLU A 39 5.02 11.91 -3.89
N ILE A 40 4.51 10.69 -4.08
CA ILE A 40 5.29 9.56 -4.65
C ILE A 40 5.75 9.94 -6.06
N ILE A 41 4.86 10.43 -6.91
CA ILE A 41 5.19 10.85 -8.29
C ILE A 41 6.32 11.89 -8.29
N VAL A 42 6.19 12.93 -7.46
CA VAL A 42 7.20 14.02 -7.34
C VAL A 42 8.52 13.50 -6.79
N ARG A 43 8.50 12.66 -5.75
CA ARG A 43 9.68 12.05 -5.14
C ARG A 43 10.50 11.25 -6.17
N HIS A 44 9.84 10.58 -7.11
CA HIS A 44 10.48 9.83 -8.19
C HIS A 44 10.87 10.68 -9.40
N GLY A 45 10.78 12.01 -9.30
CA GLY A 45 11.26 12.96 -10.32
C GLY A 45 10.32 13.15 -11.50
N TYR A 46 9.03 12.86 -11.32
CA TYR A 46 7.98 13.14 -12.30
C TYR A 46 7.16 14.37 -11.86
N GLN A 47 6.61 15.09 -12.83
CA GLN A 47 5.62 16.13 -12.52
C GLN A 47 4.28 15.49 -12.18
N ALA A 48 3.58 16.03 -11.18
CA ALA A 48 2.27 15.55 -10.76
C ALA A 48 1.24 16.69 -10.86
N GLU A 49 0.12 16.41 -11.51
CA GLU A 49 -1.07 17.25 -11.55
C GLU A 49 -2.21 16.52 -10.86
N THR A 50 -3.06 17.23 -10.12
CA THR A 50 -4.27 16.67 -9.52
C THR A 50 -5.48 17.48 -9.97
N HIS A 51 -6.49 16.78 -10.46
CA HIS A 51 -7.74 17.38 -10.92
C HIS A 51 -8.90 16.80 -10.13
N THR A 52 -9.76 17.66 -9.60
CA THR A 52 -11.01 17.26 -8.98
C THR A 52 -12.12 17.38 -10.01
N VAL A 53 -12.75 16.25 -10.35
CA VAL A 53 -13.84 16.16 -11.33
C VAL A 53 -15.12 15.82 -10.59
N GLN A 54 -16.18 16.60 -10.82
CA GLN A 54 -17.51 16.27 -10.32
C GLN A 54 -18.26 15.45 -11.37
N THR A 55 -18.76 14.28 -10.97
CA THR A 55 -19.61 13.43 -11.81
C THR A 55 -21.07 13.92 -11.77
N GLU A 56 -21.89 13.48 -12.73
CA GLU A 56 -23.30 13.88 -12.83
C GLU A 56 -24.12 13.50 -11.59
N ASP A 57 -23.79 12.37 -10.96
CA ASP A 57 -24.39 11.88 -9.72
C ASP A 57 -23.80 12.53 -8.45
N GLY A 58 -22.88 13.49 -8.60
CA GLY A 58 -22.42 14.37 -7.52
C GLY A 58 -21.18 13.91 -6.76
N TYR A 59 -20.49 12.85 -7.20
CA TYR A 59 -19.22 12.44 -6.60
C TYR A 59 -18.08 13.36 -7.05
N LEU A 60 -17.16 13.65 -6.12
CA LEU A 60 -15.91 14.35 -6.40
C LEU A 60 -14.79 13.34 -6.54
N LEU A 61 -14.28 13.17 -7.76
CA LEU A 61 -13.18 12.27 -8.09
C LEU A 61 -11.87 13.06 -8.16
N ASN A 62 -10.87 12.63 -7.40
CA ASN A 62 -9.51 13.14 -7.55
C ASN A 62 -8.74 12.27 -8.56
N MET A 63 -8.41 12.87 -9.69
CA MET A 63 -7.59 12.26 -10.74
C MET A 63 -6.16 12.79 -10.66
N HIS A 64 -5.18 11.89 -10.65
CA HIS A 64 -3.76 12.25 -10.71
C HIS A 64 -3.23 12.04 -12.13
N ARG A 65 -2.50 13.03 -12.66
CA ARG A 65 -1.92 13.01 -14.01
C ARG A 65 -0.42 13.26 -13.95
N ILE A 66 0.33 12.52 -14.77
CA ILE A 66 1.76 12.76 -15.03
C ILE A 66 1.86 13.38 -16.43
N PRO A 67 1.99 14.71 -16.56
CA PRO A 67 1.98 15.37 -17.87
C PRO A 67 3.23 15.06 -18.68
N CYS A 68 4.37 14.89 -17.99
CA CYS A 68 5.61 14.52 -18.64
C CYS A 68 6.47 13.50 -17.89
N GLY A 69 7.28 12.78 -18.68
CA GLY A 69 8.35 11.95 -18.15
C GLY A 69 9.44 12.77 -17.48
N ARG A 70 10.35 12.10 -16.77
CA ARG A 70 11.38 12.72 -15.92
C ARG A 70 12.28 13.74 -16.64
N ALA A 71 12.53 13.56 -17.94
CA ALA A 71 13.36 14.45 -18.75
C ALA A 71 12.66 15.77 -19.12
N GLY A 72 11.37 15.91 -18.79
CA GLY A 72 10.58 17.10 -19.05
C GLY A 72 9.55 16.96 -20.16
N CYS A 73 8.84 18.04 -20.37
CA CYS A 73 7.79 18.18 -21.37
C CYS A 73 8.44 18.62 -22.71
N SER A 74 8.08 17.95 -23.80
CA SER A 74 8.37 18.38 -25.18
C SER A 74 7.13 19.11 -25.70
N ASP A 75 7.31 20.01 -26.68
CA ASP A 75 6.21 20.79 -27.26
C ASP A 75 5.27 19.95 -28.16
N GLU A 76 5.47 18.64 -28.21
CA GLU A 76 4.64 17.71 -28.97
C GLU A 76 3.40 17.29 -28.17
N ILE A 77 2.26 17.19 -28.87
CA ILE A 77 1.03 16.67 -28.29
C ILE A 77 1.22 15.17 -28.03
N ARG A 78 1.08 14.79 -26.76
CA ARG A 78 1.22 13.40 -26.31
C ARG A 78 -0.13 12.71 -26.25
N GLN A 79 -0.15 11.43 -26.63
CA GLN A 79 -1.33 10.60 -26.50
C GLN A 79 -1.64 10.36 -25.01
N PRO A 80 -2.84 10.69 -24.51
CA PRO A 80 -3.23 10.39 -23.15
C PRO A 80 -3.37 8.88 -22.94
N VAL A 81 -2.78 8.37 -21.87
CA VAL A 81 -2.96 6.99 -21.41
C VAL A 81 -3.67 7.04 -20.07
N PHE A 82 -4.75 6.28 -19.95
CA PHE A 82 -5.52 6.20 -18.72
C PHE A 82 -5.30 4.84 -18.06
N TYR A 83 -4.86 4.86 -16.81
CA TYR A 83 -4.70 3.69 -15.97
C TYR A 83 -5.84 3.67 -14.94
N ASN A 84 -6.67 2.63 -15.02
CA ASN A 84 -7.69 2.37 -14.02
C ASN A 84 -7.12 1.50 -12.91
N MET A 85 -7.22 1.96 -11.67
CA MET A 85 -6.99 1.11 -10.51
C MET A 85 -8.25 0.27 -10.30
N GLU A 86 -8.12 -1.05 -10.42
CA GLU A 86 -9.23 -1.94 -10.06
C GLU A 86 -9.45 -1.90 -8.54
N PHE A 87 -10.70 -1.72 -8.13
CA PHE A 87 -11.09 -1.85 -6.75
C PHE A 87 -11.10 -3.35 -6.41
N SER A 88 -10.25 -3.80 -5.49
CA SER A 88 -10.44 -5.11 -4.88
C SER A 88 -11.80 -5.08 -4.17
N GLN A 89 -12.75 -5.88 -4.65
CA GLN A 89 -14.07 -5.97 -4.04
C GLN A 89 -13.92 -6.50 -2.61
N ALA A 90 -13.98 -5.59 -1.65
CA ALA A 90 -14.43 -5.90 -0.30
C ALA A 90 -15.66 -5.02 -0.03
N VAL A 91 -16.75 -5.32 -0.74
CA VAL A 91 -18.09 -4.95 -0.26
C VAL A 91 -18.36 -5.84 0.95
N GLN A 92 -17.94 -5.39 2.13
CA GLN A 92 -18.55 -5.89 3.37
C GLN A 92 -19.90 -5.18 3.52
N THR A 93 -20.90 -5.64 2.76
CA THR A 93 -22.29 -5.47 3.16
C THR A 93 -22.60 -6.58 4.14
N GLY A 94 -22.52 -6.26 5.43
CA GLY A 94 -23.08 -7.06 6.51
C GLY A 94 -23.95 -6.14 7.37
N PHE A 95 -25.23 -6.48 7.46
CA PHE A 95 -26.22 -5.87 8.35
C PHE A 95 -25.76 -5.83 9.81
#